data_AF-A0A3B1AKE1-F1
#
_entry.id   AF-A0A3B1AKE1-F1
#
_cell.length_a   1.000
_cell.length_b   1.000
_cell.length_c   1.000
_cell.angle_alpha   90.00
_cell.angle_beta   90.00
_cell.angle_gamma   90.00
#
_symmetry.space_group_name_H-M   'P 1'
#
loop_
_entity.id
_entity.type
_entity.pdbx_description
1 polymer ?
#
loop_
_entity_poly.entity_id
_entity_poly.type
_entity_poly.pdbx_seq_one_letter_code
_entity_poly.pdbx_strand_id
1 'polypeptide(L)'
;MPNKTFNFILDSQDTQQSLKLLEVDYLGNGIYNCEIQVNSNGFMCKRIFGFDNDEYFLAKLNALLNNSEGEATLMDMQADSFVRLKYIDADSVLLTGYIVEQTDVTHSLEFSFKIKLLKITSFVKDFEKMVRANI
;
A
#
# COMPACT_ATOMS: atom_id res chain seq x y z
N MET A 1 -22.96 11.78 -3.66
CA MET A 1 -21.95 11.91 -4.73
C MET A 1 -21.54 10.49 -5.11
N PRO A 2 -21.33 10.14 -6.39
CA PRO A 2 -20.78 8.82 -6.70
C PRO A 2 -19.45 8.68 -5.96
N ASN A 3 -19.29 7.60 -5.20
CA ASN A 3 -18.04 7.30 -4.50
C ASN A 3 -16.92 7.27 -5.54
N LYS A 4 -15.90 8.12 -5.35
CA LYS A 4 -14.77 8.19 -6.25
C LYS A 4 -13.85 7.03 -5.89
N THR A 5 -13.79 6.05 -6.78
CA THR A 5 -12.92 4.88 -6.61
C THR A 5 -11.51 5.19 -7.11
N PHE A 6 -10.50 4.81 -6.33
CA PHE A 6 -9.09 4.99 -6.69
C PHE A 6 -8.39 3.64 -6.92
N ASN A 7 -7.33 3.64 -7.71
CA ASN A 7 -6.49 2.46 -7.95
C ASN A 7 -5.02 2.85 -7.85
N PHE A 8 -4.24 2.06 -7.14
CA PHE A 8 -2.82 2.28 -6.95
C PHE A 8 -2.03 1.06 -7.37
N ILE A 9 -0.89 1.29 -8.04
CA ILE A 9 -0.01 0.23 -8.53
C ILE A 9 1.43 0.59 -8.19
N LEU A 10 2.12 -0.33 -7.52
CA LEU A 10 3.53 -0.27 -7.17
C LEU A 10 4.24 -1.48 -7.78
N ASP A 11 4.80 -1.27 -8.97
CA ASP A 11 5.57 -2.30 -9.67
C ASP A 11 7.05 -2.23 -9.27
N SER A 12 7.66 -3.40 -9.06
CA SER A 12 9.07 -3.51 -8.76
C SER A 12 9.96 -3.09 -9.94
N GLN A 13 11.27 -3.09 -9.72
CA GLN A 13 12.25 -2.91 -10.80
C GLN A 13 12.22 -4.07 -11.80
N ASP A 14 11.97 -5.28 -11.30
CA ASP A 14 11.80 -6.49 -12.09
C ASP A 14 10.29 -6.68 -12.35
N THR A 15 9.87 -6.77 -13.60
CA THR A 15 8.45 -6.69 -14.02
C THR A 15 7.54 -7.81 -13.49
N GLN A 16 8.07 -8.72 -12.65
CA GLN A 16 7.38 -9.88 -12.10
C GLN A 16 6.83 -9.68 -10.68
N GLN A 17 7.06 -8.51 -10.07
CA GLN A 17 6.63 -8.20 -8.71
C GLN A 17 5.82 -6.90 -8.69
N SER A 18 4.65 -6.93 -8.06
CA SER A 18 3.76 -5.77 -7.98
C SER A 18 2.87 -5.83 -6.74
N LEU A 19 2.62 -4.68 -6.13
CA LEU A 19 1.53 -4.47 -5.19
C LEU A 19 0.47 -3.58 -5.83
N LYS A 20 -0.81 -3.94 -5.70
CA LYS A 20 -1.94 -3.14 -6.15
C LYS A 20 -2.93 -2.94 -5.02
N LEU A 21 -3.47 -1.74 -4.92
CA LEU A 21 -4.66 -1.43 -4.13
C LEU A 21 -5.74 -1.05 -5.15
N LEU A 22 -6.67 -1.96 -5.38
CA LEU A 22 -7.72 -1.80 -6.38
C LEU A 22 -9.04 -1.45 -5.71
N GLU A 23 -9.86 -0.70 -6.42
CA GLU A 23 -11.21 -0.36 -5.96
C GLU A 23 -11.20 0.28 -4.56
N VAL A 24 -10.29 1.24 -4.35
CA VAL A 24 -10.18 1.93 -3.07
C VAL A 24 -11.36 2.87 -2.90
N ASP A 25 -12.26 2.49 -2.00
CA ASP A 25 -13.51 3.17 -1.69
C ASP A 25 -13.47 3.76 -0.28
N TYR A 26 -13.93 5.00 -0.16
CA TYR A 26 -14.09 5.67 1.11
C TYR A 26 -15.42 5.28 1.77
N LEU A 27 -15.36 4.75 2.99
CA LEU A 27 -16.51 4.30 3.76
C LEU A 27 -17.02 5.35 4.78
N GLY A 28 -16.30 6.46 4.93
CA GLY A 28 -16.59 7.51 5.91
C GLY A 28 -15.69 7.44 7.16
N ASN A 29 -15.58 8.56 7.88
CA ASN A 29 -14.79 8.68 9.11
C ASN A 29 -13.31 8.28 8.97
N GLY A 30 -12.68 8.59 7.83
CA GLY A 30 -11.28 8.21 7.56
C GLY A 30 -11.09 6.74 7.18
N ILE A 31 -12.16 5.95 7.09
CA ILE A 31 -12.08 4.51 6.78
C ILE A 31 -12.15 4.28 5.27
N TYR A 32 -11.24 3.44 4.79
CA TYR A 32 -11.16 2.97 3.41
C TYR A 32 -11.23 1.46 3.34
N ASN A 33 -11.69 0.96 2.20
CA ASN A 33 -11.63 -0.45 1.86
C ASN A 33 -11.17 -0.63 0.42
N CYS A 34 -10.43 -1.70 0.14
CA CYS A 34 -9.92 -2.00 -1.20
C CYS A 34 -9.65 -3.49 -1.37
N GLU A 35 -9.44 -3.93 -2.61
CA GLU A 35 -8.80 -5.21 -2.89
C GLU A 35 -7.29 -5.02 -3.00
N ILE A 36 -6.54 -5.62 -2.07
CA ILE A 36 -5.09 -5.72 -2.17
C ILE A 36 -4.73 -6.91 -3.06
N GLN A 37 -3.89 -6.67 -4.07
CA GLN A 37 -3.27 -7.73 -4.88
C GLN A 37 -1.75 -7.68 -4.77
N VAL A 38 -1.14 -8.78 -4.37
CA VAL A 38 0.32 -8.94 -4.37
C VAL A 38 0.67 -9.99 -5.42
N ASN A 39 1.60 -9.66 -6.31
CA ASN A 39 2.28 -10.63 -7.17
C ASN A 39 3.77 -10.62 -6.80
N SER A 40 4.32 -11.78 -6.50
CA SER A 40 5.73 -11.97 -6.21
C SER A 40 6.23 -13.23 -6.91
N ASN A 41 6.83 -13.07 -8.10
CA ASN A 41 7.42 -14.16 -8.88
C ASN A 41 6.47 -15.35 -9.12
N GLY A 42 5.20 -15.08 -9.44
CA GLY A 42 4.19 -16.10 -9.72
C GLY A 42 3.35 -16.52 -8.51
N PHE A 43 3.73 -16.12 -7.30
CA PHE A 43 2.86 -16.19 -6.13
C PHE A 43 1.93 -14.99 -6.12
N MET A 44 0.62 -15.24 -6.16
CA MET A 44 -0.40 -14.21 -6.16
C MET A 44 -1.28 -14.33 -4.91
N CYS A 45 -1.49 -13.23 -4.22
CA CYS A 45 -2.48 -13.09 -3.16
C CYS A 45 -3.45 -11.97 -3.52
N LYS A 46 -4.74 -12.20 -3.28
CA LYS A 46 -5.80 -11.20 -3.41
C LYS A 46 -6.68 -11.25 -2.17
N ARG A 47 -6.97 -10.09 -1.58
CA ARG A 47 -7.81 -10.02 -0.37
C ARG A 47 -8.45 -8.64 -0.26
N ILE A 48 -9.53 -8.56 0.50
CA ILE A 48 -10.04 -7.29 1.02
C ILE A 48 -9.10 -6.74 2.11
N PHE A 49 -8.78 -5.46 2.02
CA PHE A 49 -7.88 -4.75 2.92
C PHE A 49 -8.51 -3.42 3.33
N GLY A 50 -8.85 -3.29 4.61
CA GLY A 50 -9.44 -2.07 5.18
C GLY A 50 -8.40 -1.30 5.97
N PHE A 51 -8.41 0.03 5.88
CA PHE A 51 -7.48 0.90 6.63
C PHE A 51 -8.14 2.21 7.05
N ASP A 52 -7.70 2.76 8.18
CA ASP A 52 -8.21 4.00 8.78
C ASP A 52 -7.10 4.99 9.16
N ASN A 53 -5.86 4.70 8.78
CA ASN A 53 -4.67 5.47 9.14
C ASN A 53 -4.06 6.21 7.94
N ASP A 54 -4.88 6.62 6.98
CA ASP A 54 -4.49 7.21 5.69
C ASP A 54 -3.70 8.52 5.86
N GLU A 55 -4.14 9.45 6.71
CA GLU A 55 -3.42 10.71 6.95
C GLU A 55 -2.05 10.46 7.59
N TYR A 56 -1.98 9.54 8.57
CA TYR A 56 -0.73 9.17 9.22
C TYR A 56 0.23 8.48 8.23
N PHE A 57 -0.30 7.56 7.42
CA PHE A 57 0.46 6.89 6.37
C PHE A 57 0.99 7.90 5.34
N LEU A 58 0.17 8.84 4.88
CA LEU A 58 0.57 9.91 3.97
C LEU A 58 1.66 10.80 4.57
N ALA A 59 1.54 11.18 5.85
CA ALA A 59 2.57 11.96 6.54
C ALA A 59 3.91 11.22 6.57
N LYS A 60 3.90 9.90 6.84
CA LYS A 60 5.10 9.07 6.82
C LYS A 60 5.68 8.87 5.43
N LEU A 61 4.85 8.73 4.41
CA LEU A 61 5.28 8.68 3.01
C LEU A 61 5.98 9.97 2.58
N ASN A 62 5.42 11.12 2.95
CA ASN A 62 6.03 12.42 2.68
C ASN A 62 7.37 12.58 3.41
N ALA A 63 7.45 12.16 4.68
CA ALA A 63 8.71 12.16 5.43
C ALA A 63 9.77 11.27 4.77
N LEU A 64 9.37 10.07 4.31
CA LEU A 64 10.25 9.13 3.61
C LEU A 64 10.83 9.76 2.34
N LEU A 65 10.01 10.46 1.55
CA LEU A 65 10.46 11.11 0.31
C LEU A 65 11.31 12.37 0.55
N ASN A 66 11.03 13.15 1.59
CA ASN A 66 11.69 14.43 1.84
C ASN A 66 12.97 14.31 2.67
N ASN A 67 13.00 13.37 3.61
CA ASN A 67 14.12 13.21 4.53
C ASN A 67 15.04 12.06 4.14
N SER A 68 14.66 11.25 3.14
CA SER A 68 15.42 10.07 2.72
C SER A 68 15.69 9.08 3.87
N GLU A 69 14.74 8.97 4.80
CA GLU A 69 14.83 8.09 5.96
C GLU A 69 13.43 7.70 6.47
N GLY A 70 13.37 6.64 7.28
CA GLY A 70 12.16 6.20 7.95
C GLY A 70 11.34 5.17 7.18
N GLU A 71 10.15 4.88 7.71
CA GLU A 71 9.21 3.89 7.21
C GLU A 71 7.77 4.40 7.27
N ALA A 72 6.97 4.00 6.28
CA ALA A 72 5.53 4.23 6.23
C ALA A 72 4.84 2.87 6.20
N THR A 73 3.93 2.63 7.15
CA THR A 73 3.19 1.36 7.26
C THR A 73 1.70 1.62 7.17
N LEU A 74 1.03 0.91 6.26
CA LEU A 74 -0.41 0.81 6.15
C LEU A 74 -0.84 -0.52 6.78
N MET A 75 -1.71 -0.46 7.79
CA MET A 75 -2.15 -1.63 8.55
C MET A 75 -3.57 -2.02 8.13
N ASP A 76 -3.84 -3.31 8.04
CA ASP A 76 -5.20 -3.82 7.88
C ASP A 76 -5.95 -3.70 9.21
N MET A 77 -7.22 -3.28 9.14
CA MET A 77 -8.08 -3.20 10.32
C MET A 77 -8.59 -4.57 10.77
N GLN A 78 -8.66 -5.54 9.86
CA GLN A 78 -9.36 -6.82 10.11
C GLN A 78 -8.43 -7.99 10.44
N ALA A 79 -7.14 -7.88 10.15
CA ALA A 79 -6.16 -8.92 10.42
C ALA A 79 -4.80 -8.31 10.76
N ASP A 80 -3.88 -9.14 11.24
CA ASP A 80 -2.46 -8.77 11.42
C ASP A 80 -1.73 -8.66 10.07
N SER A 81 -2.33 -7.95 9.10
CA SER A 81 -1.77 -7.71 7.77
C SER A 81 -1.23 -6.30 7.65
N PHE A 82 -0.15 -6.11 6.90
CA PHE A 82 0.41 -4.79 6.67
C PHE A 82 1.16 -4.70 5.34
N VAL A 83 1.30 -3.46 4.89
CA VAL A 83 2.20 -3.04 3.82
C VAL A 83 3.12 -1.97 4.38
N ARG A 84 4.42 -2.10 4.15
CA ARG A 84 5.43 -1.15 4.62
C ARG A 84 6.40 -0.74 3.52
N LEU A 85 6.60 0.56 3.39
CA LEU A 85 7.60 1.20 2.56
C LEU A 85 8.72 1.73 3.44
N LYS A 86 9.98 1.39 3.13
CA LYS A 86 11.16 1.85 3.86
C LYS A 86 12.22 2.34 2.90
N TYR A 87 12.77 3.53 3.15
CA TYR A 87 13.89 4.04 2.37
C TYR A 87 15.10 3.13 2.52
N ILE A 88 15.78 2.82 1.41
CA ILE A 88 17.01 2.01 1.44
C ILE A 88 18.20 2.72 0.81
N ASP A 89 18.01 3.41 -0.32
CA ASP A 89 19.05 4.16 -1.02
C ASP A 89 18.45 5.26 -1.91
N ALA A 90 19.32 6.03 -2.57
CA ALA A 90 18.95 7.20 -3.36
C ALA A 90 17.95 6.91 -4.50
N ASP A 91 17.90 5.67 -4.98
CA ASP A 91 17.10 5.31 -6.15
C ASP A 91 15.95 4.36 -5.83
N SER A 92 15.90 3.83 -4.60
CA SER A 92 14.97 2.76 -4.27
C SER A 92 14.41 2.79 -2.86
N VAL A 93 13.20 2.25 -2.77
CA VAL A 93 12.45 2.02 -1.54
C VAL A 93 12.17 0.52 -1.47
N LEU A 94 12.35 -0.06 -0.30
CA LEU A 94 11.96 -1.43 -0.03
C LEU A 94 10.47 -1.45 0.31
N LEU A 95 9.71 -2.21 -0.47
CA LEU A 95 8.32 -2.54 -0.18
C LEU A 95 8.30 -3.93 0.45
N THR A 96 7.80 -4.01 1.68
CA THR A 96 7.60 -5.25 2.43
C THR A 96 6.15 -5.38 2.83
N GLY A 97 5.70 -6.60 3.11
CA GLY A 97 4.39 -6.78 3.71
C GLY A 97 4.12 -8.22 4.10
N TYR A 98 3.06 -8.36 4.87
CA TYR A 98 2.55 -9.62 5.36
C TYR A 98 1.03 -9.58 5.20
N ILE A 99 0.47 -10.47 4.40
CA ILE A 99 -0.98 -10.58 4.17
C ILE A 99 -1.46 -11.89 4.78
N VAL A 100 -2.35 -11.80 5.74
CA VAL A 100 -3.02 -12.94 6.37
C VAL A 100 -4.39 -13.11 5.74
N GLU A 101 -4.80 -14.33 5.45
CA GLU A 101 -6.17 -14.67 5.08
C GLU A 101 -6.70 -15.65 6.13
N GLN A 102 -7.74 -15.24 6.84
CA GLN A 102 -8.41 -16.07 7.85
C GLN A 102 -9.68 -16.65 7.24
N THR A 103 -9.62 -17.93 6.84
CA THR A 103 -10.77 -18.75 6.48
C THR A 103 -10.89 -19.89 7.51
N ASP A 104 -11.31 -21.09 7.10
CA ASP A 104 -11.24 -22.30 7.95
C ASP A 104 -9.78 -22.72 8.26
N VAL A 105 -8.83 -22.22 7.47
CA VAL A 105 -7.38 -22.31 7.71
C VAL A 105 -6.76 -20.92 7.58
N THR A 106 -5.66 -20.68 8.29
CA THR A 106 -4.88 -19.44 8.15
C THR A 106 -3.84 -19.61 7.06
N HIS A 107 -3.97 -18.82 6.00
CA HIS A 107 -2.91 -18.64 5.00
C HIS A 107 -2.23 -17.30 5.23
N SER A 108 -0.93 -17.24 4.96
CA SER A 108 -0.20 -15.98 4.98
C SER A 108 0.79 -15.89 3.82
N LEU A 109 1.00 -14.67 3.33
CA LEU A 109 2.00 -14.33 2.34
C LEU A 109 2.90 -13.24 2.92
N GLU A 110 4.18 -13.55 3.08
CA GLU A 110 5.22 -12.55 3.29
C GLU A 110 5.87 -12.18 1.94
N PHE A 111 6.10 -10.90 1.72
CA PHE A 111 6.74 -10.42 0.51
C PHE A 111 7.70 -9.25 0.77
N SER A 112 8.71 -9.13 -0.08
CA SER A 112 9.69 -8.06 -0.03
C SER A 112 10.29 -7.83 -1.42
N PHE A 113 10.19 -6.60 -1.94
CA PHE A 113 10.78 -6.22 -3.22
C PHE A 113 11.11 -4.73 -3.33
N LYS A 114 12.01 -4.37 -4.25
CA LYS A 114 12.47 -3.00 -4.45
C LYS A 114 11.61 -2.25 -5.46
N ILE A 115 11.24 -1.01 -5.11
CA ILE A 115 10.52 -0.07 -5.99
C ILE A 115 11.45 1.10 -6.30
N LYS A 116 11.42 1.62 -7.54
CA LYS A 116 12.13 2.86 -7.88
C LYS A 116 11.51 4.05 -7.15
N LEU A 117 12.33 4.95 -6.62
CA LEU A 117 11.88 6.13 -5.89
C LEU A 117 10.87 6.97 -6.70
N LEU A 118 11.10 7.14 -8.01
CA LEU A 118 10.19 7.87 -8.90
C LEU A 118 8.76 7.28 -8.92
N LYS A 119 8.62 5.95 -8.85
CA LYS A 119 7.30 5.29 -8.78
C LYS A 119 6.62 5.57 -7.44
N ILE A 120 7.40 5.59 -6.35
CA ILE A 120 6.88 5.99 -5.03
C ILE A 120 6.44 7.45 -5.05
N THR A 121 7.22 8.37 -5.63
CA THR A 121 6.82 9.77 -5.76
C THR A 121 5.48 9.93 -6.50
N SER A 122 5.24 9.16 -7.55
CA SER A 122 3.95 9.18 -8.26
C SER A 122 2.83 8.65 -7.38
N PHE A 123 3.06 7.50 -6.72
CA PHE A 123 2.10 6.90 -5.79
C PHE A 123 1.69 7.87 -4.68
N VAL A 124 2.65 8.55 -4.03
CA VAL A 124 2.36 9.51 -2.95
C VAL A 124 1.50 10.66 -3.44
N LYS A 125 1.76 11.20 -4.64
CA LYS A 125 0.95 12.28 -5.22
C LYS A 125 -0.49 11.84 -5.49
N ASP A 126 -0.68 10.61 -5.95
CA ASP A 126 -2.03 10.10 -6.23
C ASP A 126 -2.76 9.73 -4.93
N PHE A 127 -2.04 9.18 -3.94
CA PHE A 127 -2.58 8.88 -2.62
C PHE A 127 -3.00 10.17 -1.89
N GLU A 128 -2.19 11.22 -1.99
CA GLU A 128 -2.52 12.55 -1.47
C GLU A 128 -3.80 13.12 -2.07
N LYS A 129 -4.02 12.97 -3.39
CA LYS A 129 -5.29 13.38 -4.03
C LYS A 129 -6.48 12.60 -3.48
N MET A 130 -6.30 11.33 -3.14
CA MET A 130 -7.37 10.51 -2.54
C MET A 130 -7.71 11.01 -1.14
N VAL A 131 -6.71 11.12 -0.26
CA VAL A 131 -6.91 11.61 1.12
C VAL A 131 -7.62 12.96 1.11
N ARG A 132 -7.12 13.91 0.32
CA ARG A 132 -7.70 15.27 0.23
C ARG A 132 -9.07 15.34 -0.45
N ALA A 133 -9.48 14.34 -1.22
CA ALA A 133 -10.79 14.34 -1.88
C ALA A 133 -11.92 13.93 -0.93
N ASN A 134 -11.60 13.40 0.25
CA ASN A 134 -12.54 12.86 1.22
C ASN A 134 -12.59 13.68 2.54
N ILE A 135 -11.86 14.80 2.58
CA ILE A 135 -11.95 15.88 3.57
C ILE A 135 -12.95 16.92 3.06
#